data_AF-A0A8S4NK27-F1
#
_entry.id   AF-A0A8S4NK27-F1
#
_cell.length_a   1.000
_cell.length_b   1.000
_cell.length_c   1.000
_cell.angle_alpha   90.00
_cell.angle_beta   90.00
_cell.angle_gamma   90.00
#
_symmetry.space_group_name_H-M   'P 1'
#
loop_
_entity.id
_entity.type
_entity.pdbx_description
1 polymer ?
#
loop_
_entity_poly.entity_id
_entity_poly.type
_entity_poly.pdbx_seq_one_letter_code
_entity_poly.pdbx_strand_id
1 'polypeptide(L)'
;MDSRTPESCLQWIRDEKKILDSFDYGSCLQGSRNALQGQGRRDRMINSYKAEVESVIENNQNDASHDADAIQDKYSELLSLSAKTLSCSESVLEITKFEEVINDLSHSLDSRANELARASVSISESSDESIPNNDTMLRSSQRCIFAIKNNWNWVSKMMKCMQTHLDNAAAYHQFFNEASECELWMEKSLSRLSRTFQLMQIQGDRESVNNMLKEIKETLTAYLHWQGKVDSLFHRCGDIVPVDLRVEPLSNPKPATALCSYKTENFSIMEGEDIILLENEDPKLWKVRNSDGEIGEVPPVICLLSTADPKAVDLAVRLRLQLLALWTGSVKRLGRQVIWFMCLVLRDWVEEEIKLLKCLPKSQKKGNIESSFLH
;
A
#
# COMPACT_ATOMS: atom_id res chain seq x y z
N MET A 1 10.40 44.95 -13.54
CA MET A 1 10.66 43.55 -13.19
C MET A 1 10.69 43.53 -11.67
N ASP A 2 9.53 43.38 -11.05
CA ASP A 2 9.47 43.32 -9.58
C ASP A 2 10.11 42.00 -9.15
N SER A 3 11.30 42.08 -8.60
CA SER A 3 11.96 40.97 -7.93
C SER A 3 11.04 40.50 -6.80
N ARG A 4 10.42 39.33 -6.95
CA ARG A 4 9.62 38.72 -5.88
C ARG A 4 10.51 38.57 -4.64
N THR A 5 10.00 39.03 -3.50
CA THR A 5 10.71 38.91 -2.23
C THR A 5 10.82 37.44 -1.80
N PRO A 6 11.83 37.05 -0.99
CA PRO A 6 11.94 35.72 -0.40
C PRO A 6 10.64 35.25 0.28
N GLU A 7 9.95 36.16 0.96
CA GLU A 7 8.66 35.90 1.62
C GLU A 7 7.55 35.55 0.62
N SER A 8 7.49 36.25 -0.52
CA SER A 8 6.52 35.96 -1.58
C SER A 8 6.76 34.58 -2.20
N CYS A 9 8.02 34.19 -2.38
CA CYS A 9 8.40 32.86 -2.86
C CYS A 9 7.98 31.76 -1.89
N LEU A 10 8.30 31.92 -0.59
CA LEU A 10 7.88 30.99 0.45
C LEU A 10 6.36 30.87 0.56
N GLN A 11 5.64 31.98 0.42
CA GLN A 11 4.18 31.96 0.47
C GLN A 11 3.59 31.16 -0.69
N TRP A 12 4.08 31.40 -1.91
CA TRP A 12 3.67 30.64 -3.09
C TRP A 12 3.94 29.12 -2.92
N ILE A 13 5.12 28.75 -2.43
CA ILE A 13 5.46 27.34 -2.15
C ILE A 13 4.48 26.71 -1.15
N ARG A 14 4.12 27.43 -0.07
CA ARG A 14 3.15 26.94 0.93
C ARG A 14 1.76 26.75 0.34
N ASP A 15 1.31 27.70 -0.47
CA ASP A 15 -0.02 27.66 -1.06
C ASP A 15 -0.13 26.48 -2.04
N GLU A 16 0.88 26.26 -2.88
CA GLU A 16 0.93 25.08 -3.76
C GLU A 16 1.02 23.77 -2.99
N LYS A 17 1.81 23.71 -1.92
CA LYS A 17 1.87 22.52 -1.05
C LYS A 17 0.48 22.20 -0.48
N LYS A 18 -0.23 23.20 0.04
CA LYS A 18 -1.59 23.03 0.59
C LYS A 18 -2.58 22.52 -0.46
N ILE A 19 -2.46 23.01 -1.70
CA ILE A 19 -3.29 22.57 -2.83
C ILE A 19 -3.03 21.08 -3.14
N LEU A 20 -1.75 20.65 -3.14
CA LEU A 20 -1.38 19.25 -3.36
C LEU A 20 -1.78 18.34 -2.20
N ASP A 21 -1.70 18.82 -0.95
CA ASP A 21 -2.14 18.06 0.23
C ASP A 21 -3.66 17.80 0.21
N SER A 22 -4.46 18.69 -0.39
CA SER A 22 -5.90 18.52 -0.60
C SER A 22 -6.27 17.99 -1.99
N PHE A 23 -5.34 17.39 -2.72
CA PHE A 23 -5.59 16.93 -4.08
C PHE A 23 -6.59 15.78 -4.13
N ASP A 24 -7.60 15.91 -5.00
CA ASP A 24 -8.57 14.87 -5.29
C ASP A 24 -8.18 14.12 -6.57
N TYR A 25 -7.97 12.81 -6.45
CA TYR A 25 -7.61 11.93 -7.56
C TYR A 25 -8.81 11.57 -8.45
N GLY A 26 -10.04 11.84 -8.00
CA GLY A 26 -11.26 11.40 -8.67
C GLY A 26 -11.55 9.91 -8.48
N SER A 27 -12.81 9.52 -8.67
CA SER A 27 -13.30 8.15 -8.40
C SER A 27 -13.80 7.40 -9.63
N CYS A 28 -13.85 8.04 -10.80
CA CYS A 28 -14.26 7.46 -12.07
C CYS A 28 -13.30 7.85 -13.19
N LEU A 29 -13.40 7.19 -14.35
CA LEU A 29 -12.50 7.42 -15.48
C LEU A 29 -12.41 8.89 -15.90
N GLN A 30 -13.54 9.58 -16.00
CA GLN A 30 -13.54 10.99 -16.38
C GLN A 30 -12.97 11.88 -15.27
N GLY A 31 -13.25 11.55 -14.00
CA GLY A 31 -12.72 12.26 -12.84
C GLY A 31 -11.20 12.16 -12.77
N SER A 32 -10.65 10.94 -12.84
CA SER A 32 -9.20 10.71 -12.77
C SER A 32 -8.46 11.28 -13.97
N ARG A 33 -9.04 11.23 -15.18
CA ARG A 33 -8.48 11.85 -16.38
C ARG A 33 -8.37 13.37 -16.24
N ASN A 34 -9.42 14.01 -15.71
CA ASN A 34 -9.41 15.45 -15.46
C ASN A 34 -8.40 15.82 -14.36
N ALA A 35 -8.35 15.03 -13.28
CA ALA A 35 -7.40 15.22 -12.18
C ALA A 35 -5.95 15.13 -12.68
N LEU A 36 -5.60 14.09 -13.45
CA LEU A 36 -4.27 13.92 -14.04
C LEU A 36 -3.90 15.07 -14.98
N GLN A 37 -4.82 15.50 -15.85
CA GLN A 37 -4.56 16.64 -16.74
C GLN A 37 -4.34 17.93 -15.94
N GLY A 38 -5.14 18.16 -14.90
CA GLY A 38 -4.98 19.28 -13.98
C GLY A 38 -3.63 19.26 -13.28
N GLN A 39 -3.25 18.11 -12.71
CA GLN A 39 -1.97 17.92 -12.04
C GLN A 39 -0.79 18.08 -13.01
N GLY A 40 -0.87 17.58 -14.24
CA GLY A 40 0.18 17.76 -15.25
C GLY A 40 0.33 19.22 -15.72
N ARG A 41 -0.70 20.07 -15.60
CA ARG A 41 -0.55 21.52 -15.80
C ARG A 41 0.17 22.15 -14.59
N ARG A 42 -0.21 21.78 -13.37
CA ARG A 42 0.41 22.28 -12.13
C ARG A 42 1.87 21.86 -12.01
N ASP A 43 2.19 20.62 -12.30
CA ASP A 43 3.56 20.10 -12.27
C ASP A 43 4.48 20.89 -13.21
N ARG A 44 4.02 21.21 -14.43
CA ARG A 44 4.74 22.10 -15.35
C ARG A 44 4.92 23.50 -14.79
N MET A 45 3.90 24.07 -14.14
CA MET A 45 3.99 25.37 -13.47
C MET A 45 5.03 25.33 -12.34
N ILE A 46 4.99 24.31 -11.49
CA ILE A 46 5.94 24.14 -10.38
C ILE A 46 7.36 24.00 -10.91
N ASN A 47 7.59 23.19 -11.93
CA ASN A 47 8.90 23.04 -12.56
C ASN A 47 9.37 24.35 -13.22
N SER A 48 8.49 25.11 -13.86
CA SER A 48 8.84 26.41 -14.45
C SER A 48 9.23 27.47 -13.41
N TYR A 49 8.69 27.36 -12.19
CA TYR A 49 8.99 28.25 -11.08
C TYR A 49 10.45 28.13 -10.59
N LYS A 50 11.16 27.07 -10.97
CA LYS A 50 12.56 26.83 -10.58
C LYS A 50 13.47 28.01 -10.88
N ALA A 51 13.32 28.61 -12.06
CA ALA A 51 14.13 29.76 -12.47
C ALA A 51 13.90 31.00 -11.57
N GLU A 52 12.68 31.17 -11.06
CA GLU A 52 12.37 32.25 -10.13
C GLU A 52 12.98 31.97 -8.75
N VAL A 53 12.95 30.72 -8.27
CA VAL A 53 13.59 30.30 -7.02
C VAL A 53 15.09 30.52 -7.08
N GLU A 54 15.75 30.09 -8.17
CA GLU A 54 17.18 30.28 -8.40
C GLU A 54 17.55 31.78 -8.42
N SER A 55 16.77 32.62 -9.11
CA SER A 55 16.99 34.07 -9.12
C SER A 55 16.81 34.73 -7.75
N VAL A 56 15.83 34.30 -6.96
CA VAL A 56 15.63 34.79 -5.59
C VAL A 56 16.78 34.37 -4.68
N ILE A 57 17.29 33.15 -4.83
CA ILE A 57 18.45 32.65 -4.08
C ILE A 57 19.71 33.46 -4.43
N GLU A 58 20.02 33.63 -5.71
CA GLU A 58 21.20 34.38 -6.18
C GLU A 58 21.20 35.84 -5.69
N ASN A 59 20.05 36.50 -5.73
CA ASN A 59 19.92 37.89 -5.29
C ASN A 59 20.06 38.08 -3.77
N ASN A 60 19.87 37.04 -2.96
CA ASN A 60 19.90 37.09 -1.49
C ASN A 60 21.14 36.40 -0.87
N GLN A 61 22.08 35.90 -1.68
CA GLN A 61 23.31 35.24 -1.20
C GLN A 61 24.21 36.14 -0.34
N ASN A 62 24.07 37.48 -0.43
CA ASN A 62 24.93 38.43 0.28
C ASN A 62 24.50 38.76 1.72
N ASP A 63 23.23 38.50 2.11
CA ASP A 63 22.70 38.95 3.42
C ASP A 63 22.26 37.79 4.37
N ALA A 64 21.90 36.60 3.87
CA ALA A 64 21.46 35.49 4.74
C ALA A 64 21.53 34.10 4.08
N SER A 65 22.64 33.38 4.24
CA SER A 65 22.84 32.01 3.72
C SER A 65 21.79 30.99 4.20
N HIS A 66 21.23 31.15 5.40
CA HIS A 66 20.31 30.17 6.00
C HIS A 66 18.91 30.20 5.36
N ASP A 67 18.46 31.37 4.89
CA ASP A 67 17.14 31.53 4.28
C ASP A 67 17.12 30.98 2.85
N ALA A 68 18.22 31.10 2.12
CA ALA A 68 18.40 30.51 0.80
C ALA A 68 18.29 28.97 0.85
N ASP A 69 18.99 28.34 1.79
CA ASP A 69 18.93 26.89 2.00
C ASP A 69 17.51 26.43 2.39
N ALA A 70 16.84 27.18 3.27
CA ALA A 70 15.47 26.86 3.70
C ALA A 70 14.43 26.97 2.58
N ILE A 71 14.60 27.93 1.65
CA ILE A 71 13.75 28.06 0.45
C ILE A 71 14.00 26.89 -0.50
N GLN A 72 15.27 26.57 -0.75
CA GLN A 72 15.68 25.48 -1.63
C GLN A 72 15.16 24.14 -1.12
N ASP A 73 15.27 23.88 0.19
CA ASP A 73 14.77 22.66 0.82
C ASP A 73 13.25 22.52 0.65
N LYS A 74 12.48 23.56 0.95
CA LYS A 74 11.01 23.54 0.81
C LYS A 74 10.56 23.40 -0.62
N TYR A 75 11.26 24.04 -1.56
CA TYR A 75 10.96 23.90 -2.98
C TYR A 75 11.29 22.49 -3.50
N SER A 76 12.39 21.89 -3.05
CA SER A 76 12.72 20.50 -3.38
C SER A 76 11.69 19.50 -2.81
N GLU A 77 11.17 19.75 -1.61
CA GLU A 77 10.07 18.98 -1.03
C GLU A 77 8.81 19.10 -1.89
N LEU A 78 8.45 20.32 -2.31
CA LEU A 78 7.30 20.57 -3.19
C LEU A 78 7.45 19.85 -4.54
N LEU A 79 8.64 19.87 -5.16
CA LEU A 79 8.92 19.13 -6.39
C LEU A 79 8.71 17.63 -6.21
N SER A 80 9.23 17.07 -5.10
CA SER A 80 9.06 15.65 -4.79
C SER A 80 7.60 15.27 -4.55
N LEU A 81 6.82 16.15 -3.91
CA LEU A 81 5.39 15.96 -3.68
C LEU A 81 4.62 16.02 -4.99
N SER A 82 4.88 17.02 -5.85
CA SER A 82 4.25 17.16 -7.16
C SER A 82 4.47 15.93 -8.04
N ALA A 83 5.72 15.45 -8.11
CA ALA A 83 6.08 14.26 -8.87
C ALA A 83 5.38 13.00 -8.33
N LYS A 84 5.31 12.85 -6.99
CA LYS A 84 4.59 11.73 -6.36
C LYS A 84 3.09 11.79 -6.68
N THR A 85 2.45 12.95 -6.52
CA THR A 85 1.01 13.13 -6.83
C THR A 85 0.71 12.85 -8.30
N LEU A 86 1.60 13.25 -9.22
CA LEU A 86 1.46 12.95 -10.64
C LEU A 86 1.53 11.43 -10.90
N SER A 87 2.54 10.75 -10.37
CA SER A 87 2.71 9.29 -10.50
C SER A 87 1.55 8.50 -9.88
N CYS A 88 1.03 8.95 -8.73
CA CYS A 88 -0.17 8.37 -8.13
C CYS A 88 -1.41 8.60 -9.01
N SER A 89 -1.56 9.77 -9.62
CA SER A 89 -2.68 10.09 -10.52
C SER A 89 -2.66 9.23 -11.79
N GLU A 90 -1.48 8.95 -12.35
CA GLU A 90 -1.32 8.02 -13.48
C GLU A 90 -1.76 6.61 -13.08
N SER A 91 -1.32 6.14 -11.90
CA SER A 91 -1.69 4.83 -11.38
C SER A 91 -3.20 4.70 -11.16
N VAL A 92 -3.85 5.73 -10.60
CA VAL A 92 -5.32 5.77 -10.43
C VAL A 92 -6.02 5.73 -11.79
N LEU A 93 -5.51 6.43 -12.80
CA LEU A 93 -6.07 6.41 -14.15
C LEU A 93 -5.99 5.01 -14.78
N GLU A 94 -4.89 4.27 -14.61
CA GLU A 94 -4.78 2.89 -15.11
C GLU A 94 -5.83 1.97 -14.48
N ILE A 95 -6.14 2.16 -13.19
CA ILE A 95 -7.21 1.39 -12.52
C ILE A 95 -8.59 1.78 -13.08
N THR A 96 -8.87 3.07 -13.24
CA THR A 96 -10.20 3.50 -13.72
C THR A 96 -10.44 3.19 -15.21
N LYS A 97 -9.39 2.92 -16.01
CA LYS A 97 -9.56 2.44 -17.40
C LYS A 97 -10.31 1.11 -17.49
N PHE A 98 -10.33 0.28 -16.44
CA PHE A 98 -11.18 -0.91 -16.43
C PHE A 98 -12.67 -0.59 -16.58
N GLU A 99 -13.10 0.65 -16.31
CA GLU A 99 -14.47 1.13 -16.58
C GLU A 99 -14.84 0.96 -18.06
N GLU A 100 -13.90 1.17 -19.00
CA GLU A 100 -14.14 1.00 -20.45
C GLU A 100 -14.45 -0.47 -20.76
N VAL A 101 -13.66 -1.41 -20.22
CA VAL A 101 -13.84 -2.86 -20.41
C VAL A 101 -15.17 -3.34 -19.81
N ILE A 102 -15.54 -2.80 -18.64
CA ILE A 102 -16.80 -3.12 -17.97
C ILE A 102 -18.00 -2.61 -18.78
N ASN A 103 -17.91 -1.40 -19.34
CA ASN A 103 -18.96 -0.83 -20.19
C ASN A 103 -19.13 -1.64 -21.49
N ASP A 104 -18.02 -2.04 -22.13
CA ASP A 104 -18.04 -2.90 -23.32
C ASP A 104 -18.70 -4.26 -23.02
N LEU A 105 -18.38 -4.86 -21.87
CA LEU A 105 -19.00 -6.09 -21.42
C LEU A 105 -20.50 -5.91 -21.18
N SER A 106 -20.91 -4.83 -20.50
CA SER A 106 -22.32 -4.51 -20.26
C SER A 106 -23.10 -4.41 -21.57
N HIS A 107 -22.58 -3.67 -22.54
CA HIS A 107 -23.18 -3.56 -23.86
C HIS A 107 -23.25 -4.92 -24.60
N SER A 108 -22.21 -5.75 -24.49
CA SER A 108 -22.20 -7.09 -25.10
C SER A 108 -23.28 -8.00 -24.51
N LEU A 109 -23.47 -7.96 -23.18
CA LEU A 109 -24.49 -8.73 -22.47
C LEU A 109 -25.90 -8.29 -22.90
N ASP A 110 -26.17 -6.99 -22.92
CA ASP A 110 -27.46 -6.43 -23.33
C ASP A 110 -27.79 -6.73 -24.80
N SER A 111 -26.80 -6.59 -25.69
CA SER A 111 -26.98 -6.92 -27.10
C SER A 111 -27.34 -8.40 -27.27
N ARG A 112 -26.60 -9.29 -26.61
CA ARG A 112 -26.83 -10.73 -26.70
C ARG A 112 -28.19 -11.13 -26.12
N ALA A 113 -28.61 -10.53 -25.02
CA ALA A 113 -29.92 -10.77 -24.42
C ALA A 113 -31.04 -10.36 -25.39
N ASN A 114 -30.91 -9.20 -26.04
CA ASN A 114 -31.86 -8.73 -27.05
C ASN A 114 -31.91 -9.61 -28.31
N GLU A 115 -30.76 -10.08 -28.80
CA GLU A 115 -30.70 -11.02 -29.93
C GLU A 115 -31.45 -12.33 -29.62
N LEU A 116 -31.21 -12.92 -28.45
CA LEU A 116 -31.90 -14.15 -28.03
C LEU A 116 -33.41 -13.94 -27.84
N ALA A 117 -33.81 -12.80 -27.29
CA ALA A 117 -35.22 -12.44 -27.15
C ALA A 117 -35.91 -12.32 -28.53
N ARG A 118 -35.30 -11.61 -29.48
CA ARG A 118 -35.83 -11.50 -30.85
C ARG A 118 -35.91 -12.85 -31.55
N ALA A 119 -34.86 -13.68 -31.44
CA ALA A 119 -34.84 -15.02 -32.03
C ALA A 119 -35.98 -15.89 -31.49
N SER A 120 -36.31 -15.78 -30.19
CA SER A 120 -37.42 -16.52 -29.61
C SER A 120 -38.79 -16.11 -30.17
N VAL A 121 -38.99 -14.82 -30.48
CA VAL A 121 -40.23 -14.30 -31.09
C VAL A 121 -40.36 -14.75 -32.55
N SER A 122 -39.29 -14.66 -33.34
CA SER A 122 -39.32 -15.10 -34.75
C SER A 122 -39.60 -16.59 -34.92
N ILE A 123 -39.16 -17.43 -33.97
CA ILE A 123 -39.48 -18.86 -33.96
C ILE A 123 -40.99 -19.09 -33.69
N SER A 124 -41.62 -18.26 -32.85
CA SER A 124 -43.06 -18.36 -32.57
C SER A 124 -43.96 -17.88 -33.72
N GLU A 125 -43.47 -16.94 -34.54
CA GLU A 125 -44.22 -16.41 -35.70
C GLU A 125 -44.12 -17.33 -36.93
N SER A 126 -43.07 -18.17 -37.01
CA SER A 126 -42.83 -19.08 -38.14
C SER A 126 -43.40 -20.49 -37.94
N SER A 127 -43.94 -20.81 -36.76
CA SER A 127 -44.62 -22.07 -36.50
C SER A 127 -46.08 -22.03 -36.97
N ASP A 128 -46.30 -22.23 -38.27
CA ASP A 128 -47.62 -22.46 -38.87
C ASP A 128 -48.18 -23.86 -38.48
N GLU A 129 -49.51 -23.98 -38.39
CA GLU A 129 -50.33 -25.03 -37.74
C GLU A 129 -50.15 -26.52 -38.16
N SER A 130 -49.10 -26.91 -38.89
CA SER A 130 -48.93 -28.31 -39.36
C SER A 130 -47.88 -29.10 -38.57
N ILE A 131 -48.35 -29.80 -37.53
CA ILE A 131 -47.59 -30.58 -36.54
C ILE A 131 -47.08 -31.93 -37.10
N PRO A 132 -45.88 -32.38 -36.68
CA PRO A 132 -45.74 -33.77 -36.22
C PRO A 132 -45.05 -33.84 -34.82
N ASN A 133 -45.71 -34.49 -33.86
CA ASN A 133 -45.30 -34.73 -32.47
C ASN A 133 -44.95 -33.48 -31.62
N ASN A 134 -46.00 -32.77 -31.18
CA ASN A 134 -45.94 -31.65 -30.23
C ASN A 134 -45.05 -31.94 -29.00
N ASP A 135 -45.06 -33.18 -28.46
CA ASP A 135 -44.28 -33.52 -27.26
C ASP A 135 -42.75 -33.51 -27.49
N THR A 136 -42.26 -33.99 -28.63
CA THR A 136 -40.81 -33.99 -28.93
C THR A 136 -40.28 -32.58 -29.19
N MET A 137 -41.06 -31.76 -29.89
CA MET A 137 -40.70 -30.36 -30.17
C MET A 137 -40.74 -29.51 -28.89
N LEU A 138 -41.78 -29.70 -28.06
CA LEU A 138 -41.92 -29.04 -26.76
C LEU A 138 -40.75 -29.41 -25.83
N ARG A 139 -40.39 -30.70 -25.72
CA ARG A 139 -39.24 -31.16 -24.93
C ARG A 139 -37.92 -30.56 -25.42
N SER A 140 -37.72 -30.46 -26.74
CA SER A 140 -36.51 -29.86 -27.32
C SER A 140 -36.43 -28.35 -27.03
N SER A 141 -37.55 -27.64 -27.17
CA SER A 141 -37.66 -26.23 -26.80
C SER A 141 -37.39 -26.02 -25.30
N GLN A 142 -37.98 -26.82 -24.42
CA GLN A 142 -37.74 -26.77 -22.97
C GLN A 142 -36.27 -27.03 -22.61
N ARG A 143 -35.62 -28.02 -23.26
CA ARG A 143 -34.18 -28.28 -23.09
C ARG A 143 -33.33 -27.08 -23.52
N CYS A 144 -33.68 -26.44 -24.64
CA CYS A 144 -33.01 -25.24 -25.12
C CYS A 144 -33.15 -24.08 -24.11
N ILE A 145 -34.36 -23.82 -23.61
CA ILE A 145 -34.62 -22.78 -22.59
C ILE A 145 -33.80 -23.04 -21.33
N PHE A 146 -33.77 -24.28 -20.86
CA PHE A 146 -32.98 -24.67 -19.69
C PHE A 146 -31.47 -24.50 -19.93
N ALA A 147 -30.98 -24.88 -21.11
CA ALA A 147 -29.58 -24.68 -21.49
C ALA A 147 -29.21 -23.18 -21.53
N ILE A 148 -30.05 -22.33 -22.13
CA ILE A 148 -29.84 -20.87 -22.15
C ILE A 148 -29.78 -20.32 -20.72
N LYS A 149 -30.75 -20.68 -19.86
CA LYS A 149 -30.78 -20.27 -18.46
C LYS A 149 -29.51 -20.69 -17.71
N ASN A 150 -29.05 -21.93 -17.92
CA ASN A 150 -27.83 -22.42 -17.29
C ASN A 150 -26.57 -21.68 -17.76
N ASN A 151 -26.49 -21.32 -19.04
CA ASN A 151 -25.35 -20.56 -19.56
C ASN A 151 -25.34 -19.12 -19.01
N TRP A 152 -26.49 -18.47 -18.84
CA TRP A 152 -26.56 -17.17 -18.15
C TRP A 152 -26.13 -17.27 -16.68
N ASN A 153 -26.56 -18.33 -15.98
CA ASN A 153 -26.09 -18.59 -14.62
C ASN A 153 -24.58 -18.84 -14.57
N TRP A 154 -24.00 -19.51 -15.58
CA TRP A 154 -22.56 -19.72 -15.70
C TRP A 154 -21.80 -18.40 -15.85
N VAL A 155 -22.24 -17.51 -16.74
CA VAL A 155 -21.66 -16.17 -16.89
C VAL A 155 -21.73 -15.39 -15.56
N SER A 156 -22.86 -15.45 -14.86
CA SER A 156 -23.00 -14.83 -13.53
C SER A 156 -21.99 -15.38 -12.51
N LYS A 157 -21.75 -16.70 -12.49
CA LYS A 157 -20.72 -17.31 -11.63
C LYS A 157 -19.32 -16.83 -11.99
N MET A 158 -18.98 -16.74 -13.29
CA MET A 158 -17.68 -16.21 -13.73
C MET A 158 -17.47 -14.77 -13.26
N MET A 159 -18.51 -13.93 -13.31
CA MET A 159 -18.43 -12.54 -12.81
C MET A 159 -18.20 -12.47 -11.29
N LYS A 160 -18.81 -13.37 -10.51
CA LYS A 160 -18.54 -13.47 -9.07
C LYS A 160 -17.09 -13.88 -8.79
N CYS A 161 -16.55 -14.84 -9.55
CA CYS A 161 -15.14 -15.21 -9.43
C CYS A 161 -14.22 -14.04 -9.80
N MET A 162 -14.58 -13.25 -10.82
CA MET A 162 -13.83 -12.04 -11.19
C MET A 162 -13.81 -11.01 -10.06
N GLN A 163 -14.92 -10.84 -9.31
CA GLN A 163 -14.94 -9.97 -8.14
C GLN A 163 -13.88 -10.37 -7.10
N THR A 164 -13.74 -11.66 -6.82
CA THR A 164 -12.68 -12.16 -5.92
C THR A 164 -11.28 -11.81 -6.45
N HIS A 165 -11.04 -11.92 -7.75
CA HIS A 165 -9.75 -11.51 -8.34
C HIS A 165 -9.51 -10.01 -8.26
N LEU A 166 -10.56 -9.19 -8.39
CA LEU A 166 -10.48 -7.74 -8.21
C LEU A 166 -10.08 -7.38 -6.76
N ASP A 167 -10.72 -8.01 -5.78
CA ASP A 167 -10.42 -7.80 -4.35
C ASP A 167 -8.97 -8.22 -4.03
N ASN A 168 -8.54 -9.36 -4.57
CA ASN A 168 -7.16 -9.84 -4.41
C ASN A 168 -6.13 -8.92 -5.08
N ALA A 169 -6.41 -8.42 -6.28
CA ALA A 169 -5.53 -7.48 -6.97
C ALA A 169 -5.39 -6.15 -6.20
N ALA A 170 -6.50 -5.65 -5.64
CA ALA A 170 -6.48 -4.47 -4.79
C ALA A 170 -5.66 -4.70 -3.51
N ALA A 171 -5.89 -5.82 -2.81
CA ALA A 171 -5.15 -6.19 -1.61
C ALA A 171 -3.64 -6.36 -1.88
N TYR A 172 -3.29 -7.01 -2.99
CA TYR A 172 -1.90 -7.19 -3.44
C TYR A 172 -1.21 -5.85 -3.66
N HIS A 173 -1.79 -4.97 -4.49
CA HIS A 173 -1.23 -3.65 -4.76
C HIS A 173 -1.10 -2.81 -3.48
N GLN A 174 -2.15 -2.78 -2.66
CA GLN A 174 -2.16 -2.04 -1.40
C GLN A 174 -1.04 -2.51 -0.46
N PHE A 175 -0.87 -3.83 -0.30
CA PHE A 175 0.16 -4.39 0.57
C PHE A 175 1.57 -3.96 0.17
N PHE A 176 1.94 -4.11 -1.11
CA PHE A 176 3.27 -3.77 -1.58
C PHE A 176 3.55 -2.27 -1.50
N ASN A 177 2.55 -1.44 -1.80
CA ASN A 177 2.68 0.01 -1.67
C ASN A 177 2.87 0.43 -0.20
N GLU A 178 2.03 -0.07 0.71
CA GLU A 178 2.15 0.23 2.14
C GLU A 178 3.48 -0.27 2.73
N ALA A 179 3.96 -1.44 2.32
CA ALA A 179 5.23 -1.99 2.75
C ALA A 179 6.41 -1.12 2.29
N SER A 180 6.40 -0.66 1.03
CA SER A 180 7.41 0.26 0.48
C SER A 180 7.42 1.60 1.21
N GLU A 181 6.25 2.18 1.45
CA GLU A 181 6.14 3.42 2.23
C GLU A 181 6.59 3.22 3.68
N CYS A 182 6.24 2.09 4.29
CA CYS A 182 6.68 1.75 5.64
C CYS A 182 8.20 1.67 5.71
N GLU A 183 8.86 1.00 4.76
CA GLU A 183 10.32 0.90 4.69
C GLU A 183 10.97 2.29 4.69
N LEU A 184 10.54 3.15 3.75
CA LEU A 184 11.10 4.48 3.55
C LEU A 184 10.90 5.39 4.78
N TRP A 185 9.68 5.44 5.31
CA TRP A 185 9.34 6.38 6.37
C TRP A 185 9.81 5.92 7.75
N MET A 186 9.88 4.62 8.00
CA MET A 186 10.47 4.06 9.22
C MET A 186 11.94 4.48 9.35
N GLU A 187 12.73 4.28 8.30
CA GLU A 187 14.15 4.63 8.30
C GLU A 187 14.36 6.14 8.47
N LYS A 188 13.62 6.96 7.70
CA LYS A 188 13.68 8.44 7.83
C LYS A 188 13.30 8.91 9.23
N SER A 189 12.23 8.36 9.80
CA SER A 189 11.73 8.79 11.11
C SER A 189 12.70 8.47 12.23
N LEU A 190 13.21 7.23 12.28
CA LEU A 190 14.14 6.81 13.32
C LEU A 190 15.52 7.48 13.16
N SER A 191 15.98 7.67 11.92
CA SER A 191 17.24 8.37 11.64
C SER A 191 17.18 9.84 12.05
N ARG A 192 16.05 10.51 11.80
CA ARG A 192 15.82 11.90 12.20
C ARG A 192 15.92 12.09 13.71
N LEU A 193 15.22 11.27 14.49
CA LEU A 193 15.30 11.29 15.97
C LEU A 193 16.75 11.10 16.43
N SER A 194 17.42 10.09 15.86
CA SER A 194 18.83 9.81 16.14
C SER A 194 19.75 11.02 15.88
N ARG A 195 19.53 11.77 14.79
CA ARG A 195 20.32 12.96 14.43
C ARG A 195 20.03 14.12 15.36
N THR A 196 18.75 14.40 15.63
CA THR A 196 18.35 15.47 16.56
C THR A 196 19.02 15.27 17.92
N PHE A 197 19.04 14.03 18.41
CA PHE A 197 19.67 13.71 19.68
C PHE A 197 21.20 13.84 19.66
N GLN A 198 21.87 13.44 18.59
CA GLN A 198 23.33 13.58 18.48
C GLN A 198 23.81 15.03 18.48
N LEU A 199 22.97 15.96 18.01
CA LEU A 199 23.28 17.38 17.98
C LEU A 199 23.00 18.08 19.32
N MET A 200 22.33 17.41 20.27
CA MET A 200 22.08 17.97 21.60
C MET A 200 23.39 18.09 22.39
N GLN A 201 23.66 19.29 22.89
CA GLN A 201 24.74 19.54 23.84
C GLN A 201 24.30 19.08 25.23
N ILE A 202 25.01 18.13 25.81
CA ILE A 202 24.71 17.57 27.13
C ILE A 202 25.75 18.09 28.12
N GLN A 203 25.33 18.88 29.11
CA GLN A 203 26.22 19.59 30.04
C GLN A 203 26.17 19.10 31.50
N GLY A 204 25.59 17.92 31.75
CA GLY A 204 25.61 17.32 33.11
C GLY A 204 24.55 17.85 34.07
N ASP A 205 23.65 18.71 33.60
CA ASP A 205 22.66 19.40 34.41
C ASP A 205 21.26 18.74 34.37
N ARG A 206 20.33 19.23 35.19
CA ARG A 206 18.95 18.69 35.26
C ARG A 206 18.21 18.83 33.93
N GLU A 207 18.48 19.88 33.16
CA GLU A 207 17.86 20.08 31.84
C GLU A 207 18.33 19.02 30.84
N SER A 208 19.64 18.72 30.81
CA SER A 208 20.20 17.62 30.00
C SER A 208 19.54 16.26 30.30
N VAL A 209 19.26 15.96 31.58
CA VAL A 209 18.56 14.71 31.97
C VAL A 209 17.13 14.68 31.43
N ASN A 210 16.39 15.79 31.59
CA ASN A 210 15.01 15.88 31.12
C ASN A 210 14.93 15.74 29.59
N ASN A 211 15.86 16.37 28.87
CA ASN A 211 15.96 16.27 27.41
C ASN A 211 16.30 14.83 26.97
N MET A 212 17.22 14.15 27.65
CA MET A 212 17.54 12.75 27.39
C MET A 212 16.36 11.82 27.66
N LEU A 213 15.64 12.02 28.76
CA LEU A 213 14.44 11.24 29.08
C LEU A 213 13.33 11.45 28.04
N LYS A 214 13.14 12.69 27.58
CA LYS A 214 12.19 13.03 26.52
C LYS A 214 12.54 12.30 25.23
N GLU A 215 13.80 12.33 24.81
CA GLU A 215 14.25 11.62 23.60
C GLU A 215 14.03 10.10 23.70
N ILE A 216 14.37 9.49 24.83
CA ILE A 216 14.16 8.05 25.05
C ILE A 216 12.67 7.72 24.89
N LYS A 217 11.78 8.55 25.45
CA LYS A 217 10.32 8.38 25.31
C LYS A 217 9.86 8.57 23.87
N GLU A 218 10.35 9.59 23.18
CA GLU A 218 10.00 9.86 21.77
C GLU A 218 10.48 8.73 20.84
N THR A 219 11.72 8.25 21.04
CA THR A 219 12.28 7.12 20.29
C THR A 219 11.48 5.84 20.54
N LEU A 220 11.13 5.55 21.79
CA LEU A 220 10.30 4.39 22.13
C LEU A 220 8.90 4.50 21.51
N THR A 221 8.28 5.67 21.57
CA THR A 221 6.95 5.91 20.99
C THR A 221 6.97 5.74 19.47
N ALA A 222 7.98 6.30 18.80
CA ALA A 222 8.16 6.12 17.37
C ALA A 222 8.40 4.64 17.01
N TYR A 223 9.23 3.93 17.78
CA TYR A 223 9.46 2.49 17.59
C TYR A 223 8.16 1.70 17.71
N LEU A 224 7.38 1.89 18.78
CA LEU A 224 6.12 1.18 18.99
C LEU A 224 5.09 1.48 17.88
N HIS A 225 5.05 2.72 17.38
CA HIS A 225 4.23 3.08 16.23
C HIS A 225 4.61 2.29 14.97
N TRP A 226 5.91 2.25 14.64
CA TRP A 226 6.39 1.49 13.49
C TRP A 226 6.26 -0.02 13.67
N GLN A 227 6.44 -0.52 14.89
CA GLN A 227 6.19 -1.91 15.22
C GLN A 227 4.74 -2.30 14.93
N GLY A 228 3.76 -1.50 15.36
CA GLY A 228 2.35 -1.78 15.05
C GLY A 228 2.06 -1.83 13.54
N LYS A 229 2.67 -0.95 12.75
CA LYS A 229 2.55 -0.96 11.28
C LYS A 229 3.17 -2.20 10.66
N VAL A 230 4.40 -2.53 11.04
CA VAL A 230 5.13 -3.69 10.51
C VAL A 230 4.44 -5.00 10.92
N ASP A 231 3.95 -5.10 12.16
CA ASP A 231 3.22 -6.27 12.62
C ASP A 231 1.90 -6.42 11.85
N SER A 232 1.16 -5.34 11.58
CA SER A 232 -0.03 -5.39 10.73
C SER A 232 0.26 -5.94 9.32
N LEU A 233 1.33 -5.46 8.68
CA LEU A 233 1.79 -5.99 7.39
C LEU A 233 2.16 -7.48 7.50
N PHE A 234 2.87 -7.87 8.56
CA PHE A 234 3.24 -9.27 8.78
C PHE A 234 2.03 -10.20 8.98
N HIS A 235 0.96 -9.74 9.62
CA HIS A 235 -0.26 -10.54 9.72
C HIS A 235 -0.95 -10.69 8.36
N ARG A 236 -1.00 -9.61 7.57
CA ARG A 236 -1.66 -9.60 6.26
C ARG A 236 -0.89 -10.35 5.17
N CYS A 237 0.43 -10.51 5.28
CA CYS A 237 1.23 -11.11 4.21
C CYS A 237 0.85 -12.57 3.91
N GLY A 238 0.29 -13.29 4.89
CA GLY A 238 -0.20 -14.66 4.71
C GLY A 238 -1.46 -14.76 3.84
N ASP A 239 -2.22 -13.68 3.73
CA ASP A 239 -3.47 -13.63 2.96
C ASP A 239 -3.25 -13.06 1.55
N ILE A 240 -2.05 -12.56 1.24
CA ILE A 240 -1.74 -11.99 -0.07
C ILE A 240 -1.55 -13.11 -1.10
N VAL A 241 -2.43 -13.14 -2.10
CA VAL A 241 -2.38 -14.10 -3.21
C VAL A 241 -1.34 -13.64 -4.24
N PRO A 242 -0.52 -14.55 -4.80
CA PRO A 242 0.48 -14.21 -5.81
C PRO A 242 -0.17 -13.93 -7.16
N VAL A 243 -0.49 -12.66 -7.41
CA VAL A 243 -1.12 -12.21 -8.67
C VAL A 243 -0.17 -12.34 -9.86
N ASP A 244 1.13 -12.21 -9.64
CA ASP A 244 2.20 -12.36 -10.64
C ASP A 244 2.23 -13.76 -11.25
N LEU A 245 2.06 -14.81 -10.45
CA LEU A 245 2.01 -16.21 -10.90
C LEU A 245 0.81 -16.54 -11.80
N ARG A 246 -0.18 -15.64 -11.91
CA ARG A 246 -1.28 -15.78 -12.88
C ARG A 246 -0.91 -15.27 -14.28
N VAL A 247 0.10 -14.40 -14.37
CA VAL A 247 0.54 -13.76 -15.61
C VAL A 247 1.79 -14.42 -16.16
N GLU A 248 2.70 -14.84 -15.29
CA GLU A 248 3.95 -15.48 -15.67
C GLU A 248 3.78 -17.00 -15.82
N PRO A 249 4.45 -17.65 -16.80
CA PRO A 249 4.42 -19.10 -16.95
C PRO A 249 4.91 -19.82 -15.69
N LEU A 250 4.18 -20.86 -15.28
CA LEU A 250 4.54 -21.65 -14.12
C LEU A 250 5.80 -22.48 -14.37
N SER A 251 6.73 -22.42 -13.42
CA SER A 251 7.90 -23.29 -13.39
C SER A 251 7.63 -24.66 -12.77
N ASN A 252 6.63 -24.76 -11.91
CA ASN A 252 6.21 -26.00 -11.25
C ASN A 252 4.71 -25.97 -10.92
N PRO A 253 4.08 -27.16 -10.75
CA PRO A 253 2.69 -27.24 -10.35
C PRO A 253 2.43 -26.52 -9.02
N LYS A 254 1.31 -25.80 -8.94
CA LYS A 254 0.92 -25.00 -7.76
C LYS A 254 -0.44 -25.44 -7.23
N PRO A 255 -0.65 -25.46 -5.89
CA PRO A 255 -1.97 -25.68 -5.35
C PRO A 255 -2.85 -24.43 -5.58
N ALA A 256 -4.10 -24.69 -5.90
CA ALA A 256 -5.14 -23.71 -6.14
C ALA A 256 -6.47 -24.22 -5.57
N THR A 257 -7.46 -23.34 -5.44
CA THR A 257 -8.81 -23.67 -5.00
C THR A 257 -9.78 -23.21 -6.06
N ALA A 258 -10.80 -24.02 -6.32
CA ALA A 258 -11.84 -23.69 -7.28
C ALA A 258 -12.87 -22.73 -6.70
N LEU A 259 -13.05 -21.57 -7.34
CA LEU A 259 -14.00 -20.54 -6.90
C LEU A 259 -15.46 -20.86 -7.21
N CYS A 260 -15.71 -21.78 -8.14
CA CYS A 260 -17.07 -22.25 -8.43
C CYS A 260 -17.05 -23.65 -9.06
N SER A 261 -18.18 -24.34 -9.01
CA SER A 261 -18.32 -25.65 -9.65
C SER A 261 -18.24 -25.55 -11.18
N TYR A 262 -17.41 -26.41 -11.77
CA TYR A 262 -17.24 -26.54 -13.22
C TYR A 262 -17.38 -28.01 -13.62
N LYS A 263 -18.10 -28.28 -14.70
CA LYS A 263 -18.32 -29.65 -15.18
C LYS A 263 -18.31 -29.70 -16.70
N THR A 264 -17.56 -30.67 -17.22
CA THR A 264 -17.54 -31.10 -18.62
C THR A 264 -17.92 -32.59 -18.69
N GLU A 265 -17.84 -33.21 -19.87
CA GLU A 265 -18.19 -34.62 -20.05
C GLU A 265 -17.27 -35.56 -19.24
N ASN A 266 -15.97 -35.25 -19.17
CA ASN A 266 -14.95 -36.13 -18.59
C ASN A 266 -14.23 -35.53 -17.37
N PHE A 267 -14.70 -34.38 -16.86
CA PHE A 267 -14.02 -33.67 -15.79
C PHE A 267 -14.99 -32.82 -14.98
N SER A 268 -14.91 -32.87 -13.66
CA SER A 268 -15.70 -32.02 -12.78
C SER A 268 -14.92 -31.54 -11.57
N ILE A 269 -15.22 -30.31 -11.16
CA ILE A 269 -14.69 -29.66 -9.96
C ILE A 269 -15.86 -29.07 -9.17
N MET A 270 -15.82 -29.20 -7.86
CA MET A 270 -16.78 -28.59 -6.93
C MET A 270 -16.31 -27.21 -6.44
N GLU A 271 -17.24 -26.38 -6.00
CA GLU A 271 -16.88 -25.08 -5.42
C GLU A 271 -16.15 -25.29 -4.09
N GLY A 272 -15.01 -24.62 -3.91
CA GLY A 272 -14.14 -24.77 -2.76
C GLY A 272 -13.23 -26.00 -2.79
N GLU A 273 -13.20 -26.74 -3.89
CA GLU A 273 -12.32 -27.91 -4.04
C GLU A 273 -10.85 -27.49 -4.22
N ASP A 274 -9.95 -28.21 -3.54
CA ASP A 274 -8.51 -28.05 -3.72
C ASP A 274 -8.05 -28.75 -5.00
N ILE A 275 -7.39 -27.99 -5.86
CA ILE A 275 -6.92 -28.42 -7.18
C ILE A 275 -5.42 -28.14 -7.33
N ILE A 276 -4.78 -28.82 -8.26
CA ILE A 276 -3.38 -28.56 -8.60
C ILE A 276 -3.33 -27.96 -10.00
N LEU A 277 -2.89 -26.70 -10.09
CA LEU A 277 -2.62 -26.03 -11.35
C LEU A 277 -1.32 -26.58 -11.94
N LEU A 278 -1.40 -27.18 -13.13
CA LEU A 278 -0.28 -27.82 -13.82
C LEU A 278 0.38 -26.89 -14.83
N GLU A 279 -0.43 -26.26 -15.69
CA GLU A 279 0.03 -25.40 -16.79
C GLU A 279 -0.89 -24.18 -16.92
N ASN A 280 -0.30 -23.00 -17.17
CA ASN A 280 -1.00 -21.73 -17.33
C ASN A 280 -0.62 -20.98 -18.62
N GLU A 281 -0.04 -21.66 -19.62
CA GLU A 281 0.46 -21.03 -20.86
C GLU A 281 -0.66 -20.40 -21.71
N ASP A 282 -1.83 -21.03 -21.78
CA ASP A 282 -2.98 -20.47 -22.49
C ASP A 282 -3.78 -19.53 -21.55
N PRO A 283 -3.90 -18.23 -21.87
CA PRO A 283 -4.65 -17.27 -21.05
C PRO A 283 -6.16 -17.53 -21.00
N LYS A 284 -6.69 -18.44 -21.81
CA LYS A 284 -8.13 -18.77 -21.85
C LYS A 284 -8.46 -20.09 -21.16
N LEU A 285 -7.51 -21.03 -21.11
CA LEU A 285 -7.70 -22.37 -20.56
C LEU A 285 -6.44 -22.84 -19.84
N TRP A 286 -6.59 -23.19 -18.57
CA TRP A 286 -5.52 -23.72 -17.74
C TRP A 286 -5.72 -25.21 -17.51
N LYS A 287 -4.61 -25.97 -17.47
CA LYS A 287 -4.66 -27.39 -17.14
C LYS A 287 -4.55 -27.57 -15.63
N VAL A 288 -5.52 -28.27 -15.07
CA VAL A 288 -5.62 -28.52 -13.64
C VAL A 288 -5.85 -30.00 -13.38
N ARG A 289 -5.45 -30.43 -12.18
CA ARG A 289 -5.77 -31.75 -11.63
C ARG A 289 -6.73 -31.58 -10.46
N ASN A 290 -7.84 -32.31 -10.48
CA ASN A 290 -8.82 -32.32 -9.39
C ASN A 290 -8.37 -33.24 -8.23
N SER A 291 -9.18 -33.30 -7.16
CA SER A 291 -8.92 -34.13 -5.98
C SER A 291 -8.83 -35.62 -6.31
N ASP A 292 -9.60 -36.05 -7.32
CA ASP A 292 -9.69 -37.44 -7.77
C ASP A 292 -8.51 -37.85 -8.69
N GLY A 293 -7.64 -36.90 -9.05
CA GLY A 293 -6.47 -37.12 -9.89
C GLY A 293 -6.73 -37.03 -11.40
N GLU A 294 -7.95 -36.69 -11.80
CA GLU A 294 -8.32 -36.42 -13.19
C GLU A 294 -7.72 -35.09 -13.64
N ILE A 295 -7.33 -35.01 -14.91
CA ILE A 295 -6.75 -33.80 -15.52
C ILE A 295 -7.77 -33.23 -16.49
N GLY A 296 -8.05 -31.94 -16.36
CA GLY A 296 -8.97 -31.21 -17.22
C GLY A 296 -8.51 -29.78 -17.49
N GLU A 297 -9.14 -29.17 -18.48
CA GLU A 297 -8.94 -27.77 -18.82
C GLU A 297 -10.06 -26.91 -18.25
N VAL A 298 -9.70 -25.79 -17.64
CA VAL A 298 -10.63 -24.90 -16.97
C VAL A 298 -10.35 -23.43 -17.29
N PRO A 299 -11.36 -22.56 -17.28
CA PRO A 299 -11.12 -21.12 -17.38
C PRO A 299 -10.27 -20.61 -16.20
N PRO A 300 -9.25 -19.76 -16.43
CA PRO A 300 -8.40 -19.23 -15.37
C PRO A 300 -9.16 -18.47 -14.28
N VAL A 301 -10.27 -17.83 -14.64
CA VAL A 301 -11.09 -17.02 -13.71
C VAL A 301 -11.65 -17.85 -12.55
N ILE A 302 -11.83 -19.17 -12.72
CA ILE A 302 -12.39 -20.03 -11.67
C ILE A 302 -11.33 -20.62 -10.74
N CYS A 303 -10.04 -20.39 -11.01
CA CYS A 303 -8.93 -20.88 -10.19
C CYS A 303 -8.39 -19.77 -9.30
N LEU A 304 -8.27 -20.00 -7.99
CA LEU A 304 -7.60 -19.12 -7.04
C LEU A 304 -6.31 -19.79 -6.55
N LEU A 305 -5.15 -19.12 -6.63
CA LEU A 305 -3.92 -19.69 -6.09
C LEU A 305 -3.97 -19.66 -4.55
N SER A 306 -3.83 -20.84 -3.91
CA SER A 306 -4.06 -20.97 -2.45
C SER A 306 -2.82 -20.68 -1.62
N THR A 307 -1.66 -20.49 -2.25
CA THR A 307 -0.41 -20.17 -1.56
C THR A 307 -0.31 -18.67 -1.30
N ALA A 308 0.11 -18.28 -0.10
CA ALA A 308 0.59 -16.92 0.14
C ALA A 308 1.75 -16.59 -0.80
N ASP A 309 1.81 -15.33 -1.25
CA ASP A 309 2.90 -14.85 -2.09
C ASP A 309 4.23 -14.89 -1.32
N PRO A 310 5.23 -15.69 -1.76
CA PRO A 310 6.53 -15.72 -1.10
C PRO A 310 7.22 -14.35 -1.08
N LYS A 311 6.99 -13.48 -2.07
CA LYS A 311 7.57 -12.13 -2.11
C LYS A 311 6.95 -11.25 -1.02
N ALA A 312 5.64 -11.35 -0.79
CA ALA A 312 4.96 -10.62 0.27
C ALA A 312 5.45 -11.05 1.66
N VAL A 313 5.61 -12.37 1.88
CA VAL A 313 6.13 -12.92 3.14
C VAL A 313 7.57 -12.49 3.38
N ASP A 314 8.46 -12.60 2.38
CA ASP A 314 9.86 -12.18 2.50
C ASP A 314 9.99 -10.69 2.82
N LEU A 315 9.22 -9.85 2.12
CA LEU A 315 9.17 -8.40 2.37
C LEU A 315 8.75 -8.08 3.82
N ALA A 316 7.70 -8.73 4.33
CA ALA A 316 7.25 -8.51 5.70
C ALA A 316 8.28 -8.96 6.74
N VAL A 317 8.94 -10.11 6.53
CA VAL A 317 10.03 -10.59 7.40
C VAL A 317 11.21 -9.61 7.37
N ARG A 318 11.61 -9.15 6.18
CA ARG A 318 12.69 -8.18 6.00
C ARG A 318 12.41 -6.87 6.74
N LEU A 319 11.19 -6.34 6.65
CA LEU A 319 10.77 -5.14 7.40
C LEU A 319 10.90 -5.32 8.92
N ARG A 320 10.50 -6.47 9.45
CA ARG A 320 10.66 -6.78 10.89
C ARG A 320 12.12 -6.80 11.32
N LEU A 321 12.98 -7.44 10.52
CA LEU A 321 14.41 -7.49 10.80
C LEU A 321 15.06 -6.10 10.74
N GLN A 322 14.67 -5.28 9.75
CA GLN A 322 15.15 -3.91 9.62
C GLN A 322 14.73 -3.04 10.82
N LEU A 323 13.46 -3.13 11.23
CA LEU A 323 12.97 -2.43 12.42
C LEU A 323 13.75 -2.84 13.68
N LEU A 324 14.00 -4.13 13.87
CA LEU A 324 14.79 -4.65 14.99
C LEU A 324 16.24 -4.14 14.95
N ALA A 325 16.85 -4.09 13.77
CA ALA A 325 18.20 -3.56 13.59
C ALA A 325 18.27 -2.07 13.94
N LEU A 326 17.33 -1.27 13.44
CA LEU A 326 17.23 0.17 13.74
C LEU A 326 17.03 0.39 15.24
N TRP A 327 16.12 -0.35 15.88
CA TRP A 327 15.89 -0.28 17.32
C TRP A 327 17.12 -0.62 18.14
N THR A 328 17.79 -1.73 17.81
CA THR A 328 19.02 -2.16 18.49
C THR A 328 20.11 -1.10 18.37
N GLY A 329 20.24 -0.47 17.20
CA GLY A 329 21.13 0.66 16.97
C GLY A 329 20.80 1.87 17.85
N SER A 330 19.52 2.23 17.93
CA SER A 330 19.03 3.34 18.78
C SER A 330 19.28 3.08 20.26
N VAL A 331 18.94 1.89 20.77
CA VAL A 331 19.18 1.51 22.18
C VAL A 331 20.66 1.56 22.54
N LYS A 332 21.54 1.00 21.70
CA LYS A 332 22.98 1.06 21.92
C LYS A 332 23.49 2.50 21.99
N ARG A 333 22.98 3.37 21.13
CA ARG A 333 23.37 4.78 21.07
C ARG A 333 22.89 5.54 22.30
N LEU A 334 21.61 5.42 22.65
CA LEU A 334 21.03 6.01 23.85
C LEU A 334 21.77 5.52 25.10
N GLY A 335 22.06 4.22 25.20
CA GLY A 335 22.82 3.64 26.30
C GLY A 335 24.23 4.22 26.44
N ARG A 336 24.96 4.40 25.33
CA ARG A 336 26.28 5.07 25.35
C ARG A 336 26.20 6.50 25.87
N GLN A 337 25.16 7.24 25.49
CA GLN A 337 24.97 8.63 25.92
C GLN A 337 24.59 8.73 27.40
N VAL A 338 23.74 7.82 27.89
CA VAL A 338 23.44 7.72 29.32
C VAL A 338 24.72 7.44 30.10
N ILE A 339 25.55 6.49 29.67
CA ILE A 339 26.84 6.19 30.33
C ILE A 339 27.74 7.42 30.32
N TRP A 340 27.87 8.10 29.18
CA TRP A 340 28.69 9.31 29.06
C TRP A 340 28.21 10.43 29.98
N PHE A 341 26.91 10.69 30.03
CA PHE A 341 26.31 11.66 30.95
C PHE A 341 26.61 11.30 32.41
N MET A 342 26.43 10.03 32.78
CA MET A 342 26.73 9.57 34.15
C MET A 342 28.22 9.77 34.49
N CYS A 343 29.13 9.48 33.56
CA CYS A 343 30.56 9.74 33.75
C CYS A 343 30.86 11.23 33.90
N LEU A 344 30.18 12.10 33.15
CA LEU A 344 30.35 13.55 33.23
C LEU A 344 29.91 14.10 34.60
N VAL A 345 28.70 13.72 35.05
CA VAL A 345 28.19 14.08 36.37
C VAL A 345 29.10 13.58 37.48
N LEU A 346 29.57 12.33 37.40
CA LEU A 346 30.43 11.74 38.43
C LEU A 346 31.86 12.30 38.43
N ARG A 347 32.36 12.81 37.30
CA ARG A 347 33.69 13.43 37.22
C ARG A 347 33.72 14.77 37.95
N ASP A 348 32.62 15.50 37.93
CA ASP A 348 32.53 16.83 38.54
C ASP A 348 32.31 16.75 40.07
N TRP A 349 32.22 15.54 40.63
CA TRP A 349 32.17 15.33 42.08
C TRP A 349 33.55 15.52 42.72
N VAL A 350 33.64 16.47 43.64
CA VAL A 350 34.85 16.73 44.43
C VAL A 350 34.97 15.71 45.57
N GLU A 351 36.20 15.35 45.98
CA GLU A 351 36.47 14.47 47.13
C GLU A 351 35.72 14.85 48.42
N GLU A 352 35.36 16.13 48.58
CA GLU A 352 34.56 16.64 49.70
C GLU A 352 33.08 16.20 49.65
N GLU A 353 32.46 16.15 48.47
CA GLU A 353 31.07 15.69 48.30
C GLU A 353 30.95 14.18 48.52
N ILE A 354 31.97 13.43 48.10
CA ILE A 354 32.09 11.99 48.38
C ILE A 354 32.26 11.74 49.89
N LYS A 355 33.01 12.60 50.60
CA LYS A 355 33.12 12.56 52.06
C LYS A 355 31.79 12.91 52.74
N LEU A 356 31.07 13.93 52.28
CA LEU A 356 29.74 14.30 52.77
C LEU A 356 28.74 13.15 52.63
N LEU A 357 28.75 12.40 51.51
CA LEU A 357 27.90 11.22 51.32
C LEU A 357 28.26 10.01 52.19
N LYS A 358 29.54 9.87 52.54
CA LYS A 358 30.00 8.88 53.53
C LYS A 358 29.63 9.29 54.95
N CYS A 359 29.55 10.58 55.25
CA CYS A 359 29.21 11.14 56.57
C CYS A 359 27.71 11.28 56.85
N LEU A 360 26.83 11.07 55.84
CA LEU A 360 25.38 11.12 56.04
C LEU A 360 24.88 9.97 56.95
N PRO A 361 24.17 10.26 58.06
CA PRO A 361 23.60 9.24 58.93
C PRO A 361 22.53 8.42 58.21
N LYS A 362 22.46 7.11 58.54
CA LYS A 362 21.61 6.12 57.86
C LYS A 362 20.12 6.48 57.77
N SER A 363 19.62 7.38 58.62
CA SER A 363 18.24 7.89 58.60
C SER A 363 17.94 8.84 57.43
N GLN A 364 18.91 9.63 56.96
CA GLN A 364 18.74 10.55 55.82
C GLN A 364 18.96 9.90 54.45
N LYS A 365 19.61 8.72 54.40
CA LYS A 365 19.76 7.94 53.16
C LYS A 365 18.43 7.39 52.61
N LYS A 366 17.38 7.28 53.44
CA LYS A 366 16.04 6.88 53.01
C LYS A 366 15.14 8.06 52.62
N GLY A 367 15.28 9.23 53.25
CA GLY A 367 14.40 10.39 53.02
C GLY A 367 14.61 11.11 51.68
N ASN A 368 15.84 11.15 51.16
CA ASN A 368 16.13 11.85 49.90
C ASN A 368 15.81 11.04 48.63
N ILE A 369 15.49 9.74 48.77
CA ILE A 369 15.01 8.94 47.63
C ILE A 369 13.53 9.21 47.37
N GLU A 370 12.74 9.56 48.40
CA GLU A 370 11.31 9.86 48.24
C GLU A 370 11.02 11.33 47.91
N SER A 371 11.84 12.30 48.34
CA SER A 371 11.62 13.73 48.05
C SER A 371 12.10 14.17 46.65
N SER A 372 12.96 13.39 46.00
CA SER A 372 13.49 13.70 44.66
C SER A 372 12.54 13.31 43.52
N PHE A 373 11.44 12.62 43.82
CA PHE A 373 10.41 12.18 42.86
C PHE A 373 9.09 12.96 42.95
N LEU A 374 8.98 13.91 43.86
CA LEU A 374 7.81 14.78 44.00
C LEU A 374 8.26 16.24 44.16
N HIS A 375 8.79 16.84 43.10
CA HIS A 375 8.61 18.25 42.71
C HIS A 375 9.15 18.51 41.29
#